data_AF-A0A0H1RAK1-F1
#
_entry.id   AF-A0A0H1RAK1-F1
#
_cell.length_a   1.000
_cell.length_b   1.000
_cell.length_c   1.000
_cell.angle_alpha   90.00
_cell.angle_beta   90.00
_cell.angle_gamma   90.00
#
_symmetry.space_group_name_H-M   'P 1'
#
loop_
_entity.id
_entity.type
_entity.pdbx_description
1 polymer ?
#
loop_
_entity_poly.entity_id
_entity_poly.type
_entity_poly.pdbx_seq_one_letter_code
_entity_poly.pdbx_strand_id
1 'polypeptide(L)' 'MNKVIKKITDGDKLIDADIFYPPTLIIPAIGATAMKFATGAPVSGRWVLGSPLITKENAKDYYFPESPY' A
#
# COMPACT_ATOMS: atom_id res chain seq x y z
N MET A 1 -6.88 -4.47 6.19
CA MET A 1 -6.63 -3.07 6.57
C MET A 1 -7.84 -2.16 6.44
N ASN A 2 -8.75 -2.37 5.47
CA ASN A 2 -9.85 -1.42 5.20
C ASN A 2 -10.68 -1.00 6.42
N LYS A 3 -10.93 -1.93 7.36
CA LYS A 3 -11.65 -1.63 8.61
C LYS A 3 -10.92 -0.59 9.48
N VAL A 4 -9.59 -0.66 9.54
CA VAL A 4 -8.75 0.27 10.31
C VAL A 4 -8.66 1.61 9.59
N ILE A 5 -8.42 1.60 8.28
CA ILE A 5 -8.38 2.81 7.44
C ILE A 5 -9.71 3.59 7.53
N LYS A 6 -10.84 2.88 7.56
CA LYS A 6 -12.15 3.50 7.74
C LYS A 6 -12.28 4.19 9.11
N LYS A 7 -11.83 3.56 10.19
CA LYS A 7 -11.82 4.18 11.53
C LYS A 7 -11.00 5.47 11.56
N ILE A 8 -9.82 5.47 10.97
CA ILE A 8 -8.95 6.65 10.86
C ILE A 8 -9.65 7.75 10.05
N THR A 9 -10.24 7.38 8.91
CA THR A 9 -11.02 8.30 8.06
C THR A 9 -12.18 8.93 8.83
N ASP A 10 -12.91 8.13 9.60
CA ASP A 10 -14.07 8.55 10.39
C ASP A 10 -13.66 9.36 11.65
N GLY A 11 -12.36 9.42 11.99
CA GLY A 11 -11.84 10.16 13.13
C GLY A 11 -12.00 9.44 14.48
N ASP A 12 -11.80 8.13 14.50
CA ASP A 12 -11.77 7.33 15.72
C ASP A 12 -10.74 7.90 16.73
N LYS A 13 -11.12 7.96 18.02
CA LYS A 13 -10.29 8.57 19.08
C LYS A 13 -9.20 7.65 19.62
N LEU A 14 -9.29 6.34 19.34
CA LEU A 14 -8.34 5.33 19.79
C LEU A 14 -7.36 4.94 18.68
N ILE A 15 -7.78 5.07 17.42
CA ILE A 15 -6.98 4.70 16.25
C ILE A 15 -6.98 5.89 15.28
N ASP A 16 -5.96 6.72 15.39
CA ASP A 16 -5.77 7.94 14.62
C ASP A 16 -4.72 7.82 13.50
N ALA A 17 -3.91 6.75 13.52
CA ALA A 17 -2.93 6.44 12.49
C ALA A 17 -2.67 4.93 12.34
N ASP A 18 -2.08 4.54 11.20
CA ASP A 18 -1.61 3.18 10.92
C ASP A 18 -0.35 3.21 10.02
N ILE A 19 0.35 2.08 9.86
CA ILE A 19 1.52 1.95 8.99
C ILE A 19 1.17 1.09 7.78
N PHE A 20 1.48 1.58 6.58
CA PHE A 20 1.14 0.89 5.34
C PHE A 20 2.03 -0.34 5.11
N TYR A 21 1.45 -1.53 5.29
CA TYR A 21 2.07 -2.82 4.94
C TYR A 21 1.03 -3.86 4.46
N PRO A 22 0.35 -3.63 3.33
CA PRO A 22 -0.69 -4.53 2.84
C PRO A 22 -0.14 -5.70 2.01
N PRO A 23 -0.97 -6.74 1.76
CA PRO A 23 -0.66 -7.78 0.76
C PRO A 23 -0.41 -7.25 -0.66
N THR A 24 -0.89 -6.04 -1.00
CA THR A 24 -0.69 -5.42 -2.32
C THR A 24 0.77 -5.01 -2.60
N LEU A 25 1.67 -5.14 -1.63
CA LEU A 25 3.12 -4.97 -1.84
C LEU A 25 3.74 -5.97 -2.84
N ILE A 26 2.98 -6.95 -3.33
CA ILE A 26 3.35 -7.79 -4.48
C ILE A 26 3.33 -7.03 -5.82
N ILE A 27 2.51 -5.97 -5.94
CA ILE A 27 2.29 -5.26 -7.22
C ILE A 27 3.59 -4.71 -7.81
N PRO A 28 4.48 -4.03 -7.06
CA PRO A 28 5.76 -3.56 -7.60
C PRO A 28 6.65 -4.69 -8.17
N ALA A 29 6.62 -5.88 -7.57
CA ALA A 29 7.40 -7.02 -8.06
C ALA A 29 6.84 -7.56 -9.39
N ILE A 30 5.52 -7.65 -9.51
CA ILE A 30 4.84 -7.99 -10.79
C ILE A 30 5.20 -6.95 -11.85
N GLY A 31 5.11 -5.66 -11.51
CA GLY A 31 5.44 -4.56 -12.42
C GLY A 31 6.90 -4.60 -12.88
N ALA A 32 7.86 -4.80 -11.97
CA ALA A 32 9.27 -4.96 -12.30
C ALA A 32 9.50 -6.13 -13.27
N THR A 33 8.87 -7.28 -12.99
CA THR A 33 8.95 -8.47 -13.84
C THR A 33 8.37 -8.19 -15.23
N ALA A 34 7.20 -7.56 -15.32
CA ALA A 34 6.58 -7.18 -16.59
C ALA A 34 7.48 -6.23 -17.39
N MET A 35 8.06 -5.20 -16.75
CA MET A 35 9.00 -4.27 -17.38
C MET A 35 10.23 -5.00 -17.94
N LYS A 36 10.77 -6.00 -17.22
CA LYS A 36 11.90 -6.80 -17.70
C LYS A 36 11.60 -7.45 -19.06
N PHE A 37 10.43 -8.06 -19.20
CA PHE A 37 10.06 -8.79 -20.41
C PHE A 37 9.51 -7.90 -21.51
N ALA A 38 8.82 -6.81 -21.17
CA ALA A 38 8.23 -5.90 -22.14
C ALA A 38 9.27 -5.00 -22.83
N THR A 39 10.29 -4.55 -22.10
CA THR A 39 11.24 -3.53 -22.61
C THR A 39 12.71 -3.90 -22.45
N GLY A 40 13.03 -4.98 -21.74
CA GLY A 40 14.42 -5.32 -21.41
C GLY A 40 15.00 -4.50 -20.26
N ALA A 41 14.20 -3.73 -19.53
CA ALA A 41 14.66 -2.83 -18.47
C ALA A 41 15.56 -3.55 -17.42
N PRO A 42 16.63 -2.89 -16.94
CA PRO A 42 17.52 -3.44 -15.92
C PRO A 42 16.91 -3.30 -14.52
N VAL A 43 15.96 -4.17 -14.19
CA VAL A 43 15.19 -4.14 -12.93
C VAL A 43 15.77 -5.04 -11.82
N SER A 44 16.87 -5.73 -12.07
CA SER A 44 17.48 -6.65 -11.11
C SER A 44 18.04 -5.90 -9.90
N GLY A 45 17.84 -6.44 -8.70
CA GLY A 45 18.38 -5.87 -7.47
C GLY A 45 17.51 -6.20 -6.26
N ARG A 46 17.79 -5.54 -5.14
CA ARG A 46 16.98 -5.60 -3.92
C ARG A 46 16.26 -4.28 -3.72
N TRP A 47 14.94 -4.31 -3.70
CA TRP A 47 14.11 -3.13 -3.43
C TRP A 47 13.47 -3.29 -2.06
N VAL A 48 13.74 -2.35 -1.17
CA VAL A 48 13.10 -2.28 0.14
C VAL A 48 12.00 -1.24 0.04
N LEU A 49 10.75 -1.69 0.03
CA LEU A 49 9.59 -0.79 -0.05
C LEU A 49 9.43 -0.05 1.27
N GLY A 50 9.08 1.24 1.19
CA GLY A 50 8.79 2.05 2.36
C GLY A 50 7.48 1.63 3.04
N SER A 51 7.35 1.99 4.31
CA SER A 51 6.11 1.83 5.08
C SER A 51 5.57 3.21 5.49
N PRO A 52 4.83 3.89 4.61
CA PRO A 52 4.23 5.19 4.89
C PRO A 52 3.36 5.19 6.15
N LEU A 53 3.38 6.32 6.87
CA LEU A 53 2.38 6.62 7.90
C LEU A 53 1.06 7.00 7.23
N ILE A 54 -0.01 6.36 7.67
CA ILE A 54 -1.39 6.65 7.28
C ILE A 54 -2.01 7.48 8.38
N THR A 55 -2.54 8.63 8.02
CA THR A 55 -3.28 9.55 8.88
C THR A 55 -4.61 9.90 8.23
N LYS A 56 -5.46 10.65 8.92
CA LYS A 56 -6.77 11.06 8.37
C LYS A 56 -6.65 11.82 7.04
N GLU A 57 -5.58 12.59 6.85
CA GLU A 57 -5.36 13.42 5.66
C GLU A 57 -5.10 12.60 4.39
N ASN A 58 -4.49 11.42 4.53
CA ASN A 58 -4.10 10.56 3.41
C ASN A 58 -4.81 9.19 3.39
N ALA A 59 -5.65 8.86 4.38
CA ALA A 59 -6.31 7.57 4.52
C ALA A 59 -7.10 7.13 3.28
N LYS A 60 -7.67 8.08 2.52
CA LYS A 60 -8.38 7.81 1.27
C LYS A 60 -7.53 7.10 0.20
N ASP A 61 -6.22 7.34 0.19
CA ASP A 61 -5.29 6.78 -0.79
C ASP A 61 -4.98 5.30 -0.48
N TYR A 62 -5.38 4.83 0.70
CA TYR A 62 -5.12 3.49 1.22
C TYR A 62 -6.40 2.68 1.49
N TYR A 63 -7.56 3.19 1.05
CA TYR A 63 -8.85 2.50 1.19
C TYR A 63 -9.22 1.76 -0.10
N PHE A 64 -9.27 0.44 -0.04
CA PHE A 64 -9.51 -0.42 -1.20
C PHE A 64 -10.78 -1.25 -1.00
N PRO A 65 -12.00 -0.73 -1.25
CA PRO A 65 -13.26 -1.36 -0.80
C PRO A 65 -13.47 -2.79 -1.27
N GLU A 66 -12.94 -3.16 -2.44
CA GLU A 66 -13.01 -4.51 -3.01
C GLU A 66 -12.00 -5.49 -2.40
N SER A 67 -11.02 -5.00 -1.63
CA SER A 67 -10.07 -5.85 -0.93
C SER A 67 -10.77 -6.56 0.23
N PRO A 68 -10.63 -7.90 0.36
CA PRO A 68 -11.16 -8.65 1.49
C PRO A 68 -10.39 -8.37 2.80
N TYR A 69 -9.30 -7.61 2.74
CA TYR A 69 -8.45 -7.26 3.88
C TYR A 69 -8.70 -5.85 4.41
#